data_AF-A0A372JAG7-F1
#
_entry.id   AF-A0A372JAG7-F1
#
_cell.length_a   1.000
_cell.length_b   1.000
_cell.length_c   1.000
_cell.angle_alpha   90.00
_cell.angle_beta   90.00
_cell.angle_gamma   90.00
#
_symmetry.space_group_name_H-M   'P 1'
#
loop_
_entity.id
_entity.type
_entity.pdbx_description
1 polymer ?
#
loop_
_entity_poly.entity_id
_entity_poly.type
_entity_poly.pdbx_seq_one_letter_code
_entity_poly.pdbx_strand_id
1 'polypeptide(L)'
;MGVNQGGHVGGHNVQIDAEGDVTVNLSSGDASGSGRSGGSGGEAAGEKKKTSPWAWLLALTVGVLLLVAALRQQADPDADNGAFVLPGDRWPAGATLEAIAGPAAAALRSCAKATSTEPVNCPQRAGGRNDQVSDVRWELFGDPVDGARATYHDGRFDLIGHAFMTVTYRTLTATVIEQHPVRFRASVAWRNGAAELVGRIRPTKVEPKDRPITKQRPPAAVTGRLEPVLRQAFADCLAARRSPLPPGCPQDVLPGFRAGNVDWVFDGDPLQNTRTTTDDAWGVIRVKGDFALNATYRDLFGKETGSLRGAYEATVVTVKDGLRVVQISKA
;
A
#
# COMPACT_ATOMS: atom_id res chain seq x y z
N MET A 1 43.24 -18.71 26.99
CA MET A 1 43.43 -17.41 27.65
C MET A 1 42.45 -16.44 26.98
N GLY A 2 41.27 -16.10 27.49
CA GLY A 2 40.78 -16.07 28.86
C GLY A 2 40.82 -14.65 29.41
N VAL A 3 39.92 -13.76 28.95
CA VAL A 3 39.42 -12.63 29.77
C VAL A 3 37.95 -12.38 29.41
N ASN A 4 37.11 -12.56 30.41
CA ASN A 4 35.70 -12.27 30.46
C ASN A 4 35.55 -10.98 31.30
N GLN A 5 34.82 -9.97 30.80
CA GLN A 5 34.32 -8.89 31.65
C GLN A 5 32.89 -8.57 31.25
N GLY A 6 31.97 -8.98 32.12
CA GLY A 6 30.57 -8.55 32.10
C GLY A 6 30.40 -7.19 32.76
N GLY A 7 29.37 -6.48 32.33
CA GLY A 7 28.85 -5.27 32.96
C GLY A 7 27.49 -4.96 32.36
N HIS A 8 26.42 -5.43 33.02
CA HIS A 8 25.04 -5.13 32.64
C HIS A 8 24.47 -4.18 33.70
N VAL A 9 24.22 -2.93 33.32
CA VAL A 9 23.54 -1.92 34.13
C VAL A 9 22.33 -1.45 33.33
N GLY A 10 21.14 -1.90 33.74
CA GLY A 10 19.87 -1.44 33.18
C GLY A 10 19.50 -0.09 33.77
N GLY A 11 19.70 0.97 33.00
CA GLY A 11 19.26 2.33 33.31
C GLY A 11 18.01 2.68 32.49
N HIS A 12 16.95 3.13 33.16
CA HIS A 12 15.83 3.79 32.49
C HIS A 12 16.25 5.22 32.15
N ASN A 13 16.45 5.52 30.86
CA ASN A 13 16.69 6.89 30.41
C ASN A 13 15.34 7.57 30.15
N VAL A 14 15.03 8.59 30.95
CA VAL A 14 13.97 9.56 30.67
C VAL A 14 14.67 10.78 30.08
N GLN A 15 14.41 11.06 28.79
CA GLN A 15 14.77 12.34 28.19
C GLN A 15 13.52 13.22 28.14
N ILE A 16 13.68 14.46 28.59
CA ILE A 16 12.70 15.53 28.43
C ILE A 16 13.36 16.53 27.49
N ASP A 17 12.77 16.78 26.34
CA ASP A 17 13.25 17.81 25.43
C ASP A 17 12.78 19.22 25.87
N ALA A 18 13.34 20.25 25.23
CA ALA A 18 13.04 21.64 25.56
C ALA A 18 11.61 22.07 25.17
N GLU A 19 10.84 21.21 24.49
CA GLU A 19 9.44 21.44 24.11
C GLU A 19 8.46 20.74 25.07
N GLY A 20 8.97 19.97 26.03
CA GLY A 20 8.21 19.36 27.11
C GLY A 20 7.56 18.02 26.75
N ASP A 21 7.98 17.39 25.65
CA ASP A 21 7.44 16.09 25.25
C ASP A 21 8.23 14.95 25.92
N VAL A 22 7.51 13.93 26.42
CA VAL A 22 8.09 12.83 27.20
C VAL A 22 7.97 11.54 26.42
N THR A 23 9.10 11.05 25.91
CA THR A 23 9.18 9.71 25.29
C THR A 23 9.71 8.69 26.28
N VAL A 24 8.92 7.64 26.55
CA VAL A 24 9.30 6.51 27.40
C VAL A 24 9.54 5.29 26.53
N ASN A 25 10.80 4.84 26.43
CA ASN A 25 11.16 3.59 25.74
C ASN A 25 11.04 2.40 26.71
N LEU A 26 10.03 1.56 26.50
CA LEU A 26 9.86 0.31 27.25
C LEU A 26 10.49 -0.85 26.46
N SER A 27 11.65 -1.32 26.93
CA SER A 27 12.22 -2.59 26.49
C SER A 27 11.67 -3.71 27.39
N SER A 28 10.81 -4.57 26.85
CA SER A 28 10.32 -5.77 27.54
C SER A 28 11.29 -6.92 27.31
N GLY A 29 12.19 -7.12 28.28
CA GLY A 29 13.00 -8.34 28.39
C GLY A 29 12.24 -9.39 29.21
N ASP A 30 11.93 -10.52 28.57
CA ASP A 30 11.39 -11.71 29.22
C ASP A 30 12.46 -12.37 30.09
N ALA A 31 12.18 -12.50 31.39
CA ALA A 31 12.96 -13.31 32.31
C ALA A 31 12.14 -14.53 32.76
N SER A 32 12.60 -15.71 32.34
CA SER A 32 12.17 -17.00 32.84
C SER A 32 12.65 -17.18 34.29
N GLY A 33 11.76 -17.65 35.15
CA GLY A 33 12.07 -17.96 36.55
C GLY A 33 11.25 -19.15 37.02
N SER A 34 11.92 -20.30 37.11
CA SER A 34 11.40 -21.52 37.75
C SER A 34 11.54 -21.41 39.28
N GLY A 35 10.59 -21.96 40.05
CA GLY A 35 10.74 -21.96 41.50
C GLY A 35 9.55 -22.45 42.34
N ARG A 36 9.46 -23.78 42.48
CA ARG A 36 9.34 -24.54 43.73
C ARG A 36 8.07 -24.43 44.62
N SER A 37 7.42 -25.60 44.71
CA SER A 37 6.61 -26.18 45.79
C SER A 37 6.98 -25.75 47.22
N GLY A 38 5.95 -25.46 48.01
CA GLY A 38 5.98 -25.40 49.47
C GLY A 38 4.56 -25.32 50.03
N GLY A 39 4.04 -26.43 50.54
CA GLY A 39 2.80 -26.48 51.31
C GLY A 39 2.99 -26.00 52.74
N SER A 40 1.98 -25.34 53.29
CA SER A 40 1.78 -25.18 54.74
C SER A 40 0.33 -24.80 54.98
N GLY A 41 -0.41 -25.69 55.64
CA GLY A 41 -1.72 -25.40 56.19
C GLY A 41 -1.63 -24.35 57.29
N GLY A 42 -2.65 -23.51 57.37
CA GLY A 42 -2.77 -22.43 58.34
C GLY A 42 -4.19 -21.89 58.32
N GLU A 43 -5.06 -22.57 59.07
CA GLU A 43 -6.41 -22.13 59.39
C GLU A 43 -6.31 -20.98 60.39
N ALA A 44 -6.64 -19.75 59.98
CA ALA A 44 -6.66 -18.60 60.88
C ALA A 44 -7.73 -17.58 60.48
N ALA A 45 -8.66 -17.40 61.42
CA ALA A 45 -9.41 -16.21 61.81
C ALA A 45 -9.68 -15.12 60.76
N GLY A 46 -10.97 -14.87 60.52
CA GLY A 46 -11.50 -13.81 59.70
C GLY A 46 -11.12 -12.41 60.19
N GLU A 47 -10.02 -11.89 59.65
CA GLU A 47 -9.64 -10.49 59.74
C GLU A 47 -10.32 -9.74 58.59
N LYS A 48 -11.16 -8.75 58.92
CA LYS A 48 -11.82 -7.87 57.94
C LYS A 48 -10.76 -7.00 57.26
N LYS A 49 -10.12 -7.53 56.21
CA LYS A 49 -9.19 -6.78 55.36
C LYS A 49 -9.93 -5.60 54.74
N LYS A 50 -9.62 -4.39 55.23
CA LYS A 50 -9.97 -3.12 54.58
C LYS A 50 -9.40 -3.17 53.17
N THR A 51 -10.26 -3.39 52.19
CA THR A 51 -9.90 -3.41 50.79
C THR A 51 -9.34 -2.04 50.44
N SER A 52 -8.05 -2.02 50.14
CA SER A 52 -7.36 -0.80 49.73
C SER A 52 -8.02 -0.27 48.45
N PRO A 53 -8.35 1.03 48.37
CA PRO A 53 -8.99 1.62 47.20
C PRO A 53 -8.17 1.45 45.91
N TRP A 54 -6.86 1.19 46.02
CA TRP A 54 -5.99 0.88 44.88
C TRP A 54 -6.26 -0.47 44.24
N ALA A 55 -6.76 -1.46 44.99
CA ALA A 55 -7.09 -2.78 44.44
C ALA A 55 -8.27 -2.71 43.44
N TRP A 56 -9.22 -1.80 43.68
CA TRP A 56 -10.35 -1.56 42.78
C TRP A 56 -9.94 -0.87 41.49
N LEU A 57 -9.03 0.11 41.56
CA LEU A 57 -8.49 0.78 40.38
C LEU A 57 -7.76 -0.21 39.47
N LEU A 58 -6.88 -1.06 40.03
CA LEU A 58 -6.16 -2.09 39.27
C LEU A 58 -7.12 -3.06 38.57
N ALA A 59 -8.14 -3.56 39.29
CA ALA A 59 -9.14 -4.47 38.73
C ALA A 59 -9.94 -3.83 37.58
N LEU A 60 -10.29 -2.54 37.70
CA LEU A 60 -10.96 -1.79 36.62
C LEU A 60 -10.07 -1.64 35.40
N THR A 61 -8.79 -1.26 35.56
CA THR A 61 -7.86 -1.15 34.43
C THR A 61 -7.66 -2.48 33.71
N VAL A 62 -7.48 -3.58 34.45
CA VAL A 62 -7.34 -4.91 33.86
C VAL A 62 -8.64 -5.33 33.14
N GLY A 63 -9.80 -5.04 33.73
CA GLY A 63 -11.10 -5.28 33.12
C GLY A 63 -11.29 -4.51 31.80
N VAL A 64 -10.93 -3.22 31.77
CA VAL A 64 -11.00 -2.39 30.56
C VAL A 64 -9.99 -2.87 29.50
N LEU A 65 -8.76 -3.23 29.89
CA LEU A 65 -7.76 -3.78 28.98
C LEU A 65 -8.21 -5.12 28.37
N LEU A 66 -8.79 -6.01 29.17
CA LEU A 66 -9.35 -7.27 28.69
C LEU A 66 -10.56 -7.05 27.77
N LEU A 67 -11.43 -6.07 28.07
CA LEU A 67 -12.54 -5.71 27.20
C LEU A 67 -12.05 -5.15 25.87
N VAL A 68 -11.06 -4.25 25.89
CA VAL A 68 -10.43 -3.69 24.67
C VAL A 68 -9.71 -4.79 23.88
N ALA A 69 -9.03 -5.72 24.55
CA ALA A 69 -8.40 -6.87 23.91
C ALA A 69 -9.44 -7.81 23.29
N ALA A 70 -10.55 -8.10 23.98
CA ALA A 70 -11.65 -8.93 23.47
C ALA A 70 -12.36 -8.28 22.27
N LEU A 71 -12.55 -6.95 22.31
CA LEU A 71 -13.09 -6.20 21.16
C LEU A 71 -12.11 -6.17 19.98
N ARG A 72 -10.80 -6.24 20.22
CA ARG A 72 -9.77 -6.39 19.17
C ARG A 72 -9.62 -7.84 18.68
N GLN A 73 -10.02 -8.82 19.49
CA GLN A 73 -9.96 -10.26 19.21
C GLN A 73 -11.26 -10.83 18.64
N GLN A 74 -12.22 -10.00 18.21
CA GLN A 74 -13.21 -10.45 17.24
C GLN A 74 -12.45 -10.78 15.94
N ALA A 75 -11.89 -11.99 15.94
CA ALA A 75 -11.23 -12.62 14.84
C ALA A 75 -12.18 -12.53 13.67
N ASP A 76 -11.73 -11.86 12.62
CA ASP A 76 -12.43 -11.73 11.37
C ASP A 76 -12.89 -13.13 10.93
N PRO A 77 -14.15 -13.53 11.15
CA PRO A 77 -14.59 -14.91 10.93
C PRO A 77 -14.52 -15.26 9.44
N ASP A 78 -14.37 -14.24 8.59
CA ASP A 78 -14.29 -14.32 7.14
C ASP A 78 -12.84 -14.27 6.63
N ALA A 79 -11.83 -14.64 7.44
CA ALA A 79 -10.44 -14.82 6.97
C ALA A 79 -10.25 -16.11 6.16
N ASP A 80 -11.34 -16.76 5.76
CA ASP A 80 -11.25 -17.96 4.97
C ASP A 80 -10.83 -17.59 3.54
N ASN A 81 -9.68 -18.13 3.11
CA ASN A 81 -9.22 -18.11 1.72
C ASN A 81 -10.10 -19.01 0.82
N GLY A 82 -11.35 -19.26 1.25
CA GLY A 82 -12.33 -20.05 0.55
C GLY A 82 -12.58 -19.53 -0.86
N ALA A 83 -12.97 -20.44 -1.73
CA ALA A 83 -13.33 -20.13 -3.10
C ALA A 83 -14.46 -19.09 -3.14
N PHE A 84 -14.48 -18.26 -4.20
CA PHE A 84 -15.62 -17.42 -4.50
C PHE A 84 -16.80 -18.34 -4.87
N VAL A 85 -17.80 -18.43 -3.98
CA VAL A 85 -18.88 -19.43 -4.09
C VAL A 85 -19.96 -18.93 -5.04
N LEU A 86 -20.18 -19.70 -6.11
CA LEU A 86 -21.23 -19.50 -7.10
C LEU A 86 -22.03 -20.80 -7.32
N PRO A 87 -23.35 -20.73 -7.55
CA PRO A 87 -24.20 -19.53 -7.48
C PRO A 87 -24.43 -19.07 -6.04
N GLY A 88 -24.79 -17.80 -5.86
CA GLY A 88 -25.23 -17.25 -4.58
C GLY A 88 -26.73 -17.38 -4.33
N ASP A 89 -27.15 -17.02 -3.13
CA ASP A 89 -28.55 -16.77 -2.79
C ASP A 89 -29.15 -15.67 -3.68
N ARG A 90 -30.49 -15.62 -3.72
CA ARG A 90 -31.20 -14.54 -4.41
C ARG A 90 -30.88 -13.20 -3.74
N TRP A 91 -30.49 -12.21 -4.54
CA TRP A 91 -30.20 -10.87 -4.06
C TRP A 91 -31.45 -10.23 -3.40
N PRO A 92 -31.29 -9.49 -2.30
CA PRO A 92 -32.37 -8.70 -1.71
C PRO A 92 -32.98 -7.72 -2.72
N ALA A 93 -34.27 -7.42 -2.55
CA ALA A 93 -34.96 -6.45 -3.41
C ALA A 93 -34.26 -5.07 -3.36
N GLY A 94 -34.07 -4.47 -4.54
CA GLY A 94 -33.43 -3.15 -4.69
C GLY A 94 -31.91 -3.15 -4.60
N ALA A 95 -31.26 -4.28 -4.29
CA ALA A 95 -29.81 -4.36 -4.31
C ALA A 95 -29.28 -4.30 -5.75
N THR A 96 -28.40 -3.34 -6.02
CA THR A 96 -27.68 -3.20 -7.29
C THR A 96 -26.18 -3.36 -7.05
N LEU A 97 -25.43 -3.79 -8.07
CA LEU A 97 -23.98 -3.92 -7.96
C LEU A 97 -23.32 -2.60 -7.54
N GLU A 98 -23.79 -1.48 -8.09
CA GLU A 98 -23.29 -0.14 -7.75
C GLU A 98 -23.51 0.19 -6.27
N ALA A 99 -24.71 -0.08 -5.73
CA ALA A 99 -25.01 0.15 -4.32
C ALA A 99 -24.15 -0.75 -3.40
N ILE A 100 -23.99 -2.02 -3.76
CA ILE A 100 -23.17 -2.99 -3.01
C ILE A 100 -21.69 -2.61 -3.04
N ALA A 101 -21.18 -2.16 -4.18
CA ALA A 101 -19.78 -1.87 -4.36
C ALA A 101 -19.36 -0.48 -3.86
N GLY A 102 -20.32 0.43 -3.66
CA GLY A 102 -20.11 1.79 -3.15
C GLY A 102 -19.26 1.86 -1.88
N PRO A 103 -19.59 1.12 -0.79
CA PRO A 103 -18.77 1.09 0.42
C PRO A 103 -17.33 0.62 0.19
N ALA A 104 -17.12 -0.38 -0.67
CA ALA A 104 -15.78 -0.86 -1.01
C ALA A 104 -14.98 0.19 -1.82
N ALA A 105 -15.61 0.85 -2.79
CA ALA A 105 -15.00 1.96 -3.53
C ALA A 105 -14.62 3.11 -2.60
N ALA A 106 -15.47 3.46 -1.64
CA ALA A 106 -15.18 4.48 -0.63
C ALA A 106 -13.99 4.09 0.25
N ALA A 107 -13.89 2.83 0.67
CA ALA A 107 -12.76 2.32 1.43
C ALA A 107 -11.45 2.40 0.62
N LEU A 108 -11.44 2.01 -0.65
CA LEU A 108 -10.26 2.13 -1.53
C LEU A 108 -9.84 3.58 -1.76
N ARG A 109 -10.79 4.51 -1.90
CA ARG A 109 -10.49 5.95 -1.99
C ARG A 109 -9.91 6.49 -0.68
N SER A 110 -10.34 5.97 0.47
CA SER A 110 -9.73 6.29 1.77
C SER A 110 -8.30 5.76 1.84
N CYS A 111 -8.08 4.52 1.40
CA CYS A 111 -6.76 3.91 1.28
C CYS A 111 -5.81 4.70 0.37
N ALA A 112 -6.32 5.30 -0.71
CA ALA A 112 -5.55 6.18 -1.59
C ALA A 112 -5.12 7.51 -0.92
N LYS A 113 -5.71 7.89 0.21
CA LYS A 113 -5.33 9.11 0.97
C LYS A 113 -4.34 8.82 2.10
N ALA A 114 -3.95 7.56 2.29
CA ALA A 114 -3.05 7.21 3.37
C ALA A 114 -1.64 7.75 3.13
N THR A 115 -0.92 8.01 4.23
CA THR A 115 0.44 8.55 4.24
C THR A 115 1.46 7.54 4.80
N SER A 116 1.11 6.25 4.82
CA SER A 116 1.96 5.14 5.24
C SER A 116 2.10 4.15 4.09
N THR A 117 3.25 3.48 3.98
CA THR A 117 3.47 2.42 3.00
C THR A 117 2.72 1.13 3.34
N GLU A 118 2.28 0.96 4.59
CA GLU A 118 1.41 -0.13 5.03
C GLU A 118 0.15 0.43 5.72
N PRO A 119 -0.78 0.99 4.94
CA PRO A 119 -1.99 1.58 5.52
C PRO A 119 -2.88 0.52 6.18
N VAL A 120 -3.36 0.83 7.38
CA VAL A 120 -4.26 -0.05 8.14
C VAL A 120 -5.59 -0.19 7.40
N ASN A 121 -6.15 -1.39 7.37
CA ASN A 121 -7.41 -1.73 6.70
C ASN A 121 -7.41 -1.55 5.18
N CYS A 122 -6.23 -1.58 4.56
CA CYS A 122 -6.06 -1.42 3.14
C CYS A 122 -5.43 -2.68 2.52
N PRO A 123 -5.82 -3.04 1.29
CA PRO A 123 -5.32 -4.23 0.63
C PRO A 123 -3.88 -4.09 0.12
N GLN A 124 -3.38 -2.87 -0.04
CA GLN A 124 -2.07 -2.57 -0.62
C GLN A 124 -0.99 -2.34 0.44
N ARG A 125 0.26 -2.63 0.08
CA ARG A 125 1.47 -2.42 0.89
C ARG A 125 2.64 -2.13 -0.04
N ALA A 126 3.56 -1.26 0.38
CA ALA A 126 4.71 -0.85 -0.39
C ALA A 126 6.02 -0.85 0.43
N GLY A 127 7.14 -0.84 -0.28
CA GLY A 127 8.48 -0.78 0.33
C GLY A 127 8.94 -2.07 1.01
N GLY A 128 10.24 -2.14 1.32
CA GLY A 128 10.84 -3.19 2.13
C GLY A 128 10.80 -2.83 3.63
N ARG A 129 10.85 -3.84 4.51
CA ARG A 129 10.71 -3.68 5.97
C ARG A 129 11.76 -2.78 6.64
N ASN A 130 12.83 -2.38 5.94
CA ASN A 130 14.01 -1.77 6.55
C ASN A 130 14.38 -0.39 5.98
N ASP A 131 13.61 0.15 5.04
CA ASP A 131 13.93 1.45 4.44
C ASP A 131 13.23 2.57 5.21
N GLN A 132 13.99 3.60 5.59
CA GLN A 132 13.39 4.84 6.07
C GLN A 132 12.67 5.52 4.90
N VAL A 133 11.34 5.46 4.93
CA VAL A 133 10.46 6.06 3.92
C VAL A 133 9.78 7.31 4.46
N SER A 134 9.61 8.30 3.59
CA SER A 134 8.94 9.57 3.87
C SER A 134 8.10 10.01 2.67
N ASP A 135 7.28 11.05 2.83
CA ASP A 135 6.48 11.64 1.74
C ASP A 135 5.58 10.64 0.99
N VAL A 136 5.03 9.65 1.70
CA VAL A 136 4.20 8.60 1.09
C VAL A 136 2.89 9.18 0.57
N ARG A 137 2.60 8.95 -0.71
CA ARG A 137 1.39 9.38 -1.40
C ARG A 137 0.86 8.22 -2.23
N TRP A 138 -0.30 7.71 -1.85
CA TRP A 138 -1.03 6.76 -2.67
C TRP A 138 -1.90 7.48 -3.70
N GLU A 139 -2.16 6.81 -4.81
CA GLU A 139 -3.12 7.27 -5.81
C GLU A 139 -3.90 6.08 -6.36
N LEU A 140 -5.21 6.26 -6.57
CA LEU A 140 -6.10 5.26 -7.14
C LEU A 140 -6.51 5.71 -8.54
N PHE A 141 -6.43 4.79 -9.52
CA PHE A 141 -6.74 5.07 -10.91
C PHE A 141 -7.96 4.28 -11.39
N GLY A 142 -8.75 4.94 -12.24
CA GLY A 142 -10.00 4.41 -12.78
C GLY A 142 -11.07 4.19 -11.70
N ASP A 143 -12.10 3.44 -12.06
CA ASP A 143 -13.10 2.97 -11.12
C ASP A 143 -12.65 1.63 -10.50
N PRO A 144 -12.47 1.52 -9.16
CA PRO A 144 -12.13 0.26 -8.52
C PRO A 144 -13.24 -0.80 -8.61
N VAL A 145 -14.49 -0.42 -8.88
CA VAL A 145 -15.62 -1.38 -8.93
C VAL A 145 -16.02 -1.79 -10.34
N ASP A 146 -15.38 -1.22 -11.36
CA ASP A 146 -15.53 -1.65 -12.74
C ASP A 146 -15.09 -3.11 -12.92
N GLY A 147 -15.98 -3.92 -13.50
CA GLY A 147 -15.80 -5.36 -13.65
C GLY A 147 -15.95 -6.19 -12.37
N ALA A 148 -16.20 -5.57 -11.21
CA ALA A 148 -16.32 -6.28 -9.94
C ALA A 148 -17.46 -7.31 -9.95
N ARG A 149 -17.34 -8.30 -9.06
CA ARG A 149 -18.30 -9.40 -8.91
C ARG A 149 -18.77 -9.49 -7.47
N ALA A 150 -20.07 -9.70 -7.29
CA ALA A 150 -20.66 -9.89 -5.97
C ALA A 150 -21.48 -11.19 -5.95
N THR A 151 -21.36 -11.95 -4.86
CA THR A 151 -22.25 -13.08 -4.53
C THR A 151 -22.91 -12.80 -3.20
N TYR A 152 -24.14 -13.27 -3.01
CA TYR A 152 -24.89 -13.05 -1.78
C TYR A 152 -25.05 -14.37 -1.04
N HIS A 153 -24.71 -14.41 0.24
CA HIS A 153 -24.83 -15.57 1.12
C HIS A 153 -25.02 -15.07 2.56
N ASP A 154 -25.89 -15.72 3.34
CA ASP A 154 -26.02 -15.49 4.79
C ASP A 154 -26.19 -14.00 5.20
N GLY A 155 -26.96 -13.24 4.42
CA GLY A 155 -27.23 -11.83 4.73
C GLY A 155 -26.15 -10.84 4.28
N ARG A 156 -25.13 -11.29 3.56
CA ARG A 156 -23.98 -10.48 3.14
C ARG A 156 -23.61 -10.71 1.68
N PHE A 157 -23.07 -9.68 1.07
CA PHE A 157 -22.40 -9.77 -0.22
C PHE A 157 -20.91 -10.01 -0.03
N ASP A 158 -20.38 -11.02 -0.71
CA ASP A 158 -18.96 -11.19 -0.93
C ASP A 158 -18.60 -10.53 -2.26
N LEU A 159 -17.86 -9.43 -2.20
CA LEU A 159 -17.46 -8.61 -3.33
C LEU A 159 -15.98 -8.82 -3.63
N ILE A 160 -15.64 -9.17 -4.87
CA ILE A 160 -14.27 -9.23 -5.37
C ILE A 160 -14.09 -8.28 -6.55
N GLY A 161 -12.91 -7.67 -6.64
CA GLY A 161 -12.60 -6.69 -7.67
C GLY A 161 -11.11 -6.44 -7.86
N HIS A 162 -10.78 -5.63 -8.85
CA HIS A 162 -9.42 -5.20 -9.16
C HIS A 162 -9.30 -3.67 -9.06
N ALA A 163 -8.28 -3.20 -8.36
CA ALA A 163 -7.90 -1.79 -8.30
C ALA A 163 -6.48 -1.62 -8.84
N PHE A 164 -6.20 -0.50 -9.49
CA PHE A 164 -4.85 -0.12 -9.88
C PHE A 164 -4.46 1.10 -9.06
N MET A 165 -3.45 0.95 -8.21
CA MET A 165 -2.94 2.03 -7.37
C MET A 165 -1.48 2.29 -7.69
N THR A 166 -1.02 3.48 -7.41
CA THR A 166 0.42 3.75 -7.31
C THR A 166 0.74 4.32 -5.96
N VAL A 167 2.00 4.20 -5.58
CA VAL A 167 2.55 4.90 -4.44
C VAL A 167 3.79 5.66 -4.89
N THR A 168 3.89 6.90 -4.46
CA THR A 168 5.12 7.68 -4.53
C THR A 168 5.63 7.88 -3.11
N TYR A 169 6.91 7.63 -2.87
CA TYR A 169 7.52 7.90 -1.58
C TYR A 169 9.01 8.24 -1.76
N ARG A 170 9.63 8.76 -0.71
CA ARG A 170 11.03 9.13 -0.69
C ARG A 170 11.82 8.21 0.24
N THR A 171 12.89 7.63 -0.27
CA THR A 171 13.93 6.94 0.50
C THR A 171 15.10 7.89 0.77
N LEU A 172 16.12 7.40 1.49
CA LEU A 172 17.37 8.14 1.70
C LEU A 172 18.06 8.52 0.39
N THR A 173 17.88 7.72 -0.67
CA THR A 173 18.66 7.85 -1.90
C THR A 173 17.85 8.39 -3.09
N ALA A 174 16.54 8.19 -3.12
CA ALA A 174 15.71 8.53 -4.28
C ALA A 174 14.24 8.76 -3.91
N THR A 175 13.50 9.37 -4.82
CA THR A 175 12.03 9.23 -4.85
C THR A 175 11.69 8.00 -5.68
N VAL A 176 10.75 7.19 -5.21
CA VAL A 176 10.34 5.93 -5.82
C VAL A 176 8.87 6.04 -6.20
N ILE A 177 8.52 5.51 -7.37
CA ILE A 177 7.13 5.27 -7.80
C ILE A 177 6.98 3.77 -8.02
N GLU A 178 6.00 3.16 -7.35
CA GLU A 178 5.64 1.76 -7.55
C GLU A 178 4.20 1.63 -8.04
N GLN A 179 3.99 0.69 -8.94
CA GLN A 179 2.66 0.28 -9.39
C GLN A 179 2.16 -0.87 -8.53
N HIS A 180 0.93 -0.74 -8.04
CA HIS A 180 0.27 -1.71 -7.16
C HIS A 180 -1.06 -2.14 -7.79
N PRO A 181 -1.03 -3.13 -8.71
CA PRO A 181 -2.23 -3.83 -9.11
C PRO A 181 -2.74 -4.67 -7.93
N VAL A 182 -3.95 -4.36 -7.45
CA VAL A 182 -4.52 -4.91 -6.22
C VAL A 182 -5.79 -5.68 -6.50
N ARG A 183 -5.79 -6.97 -6.20
CA ARG A 183 -7.02 -7.76 -6.11
C ARG A 183 -7.57 -7.61 -4.70
N PHE A 184 -8.83 -7.22 -4.59
CA PHE A 184 -9.45 -7.01 -3.30
C PHE A 184 -10.69 -7.89 -3.11
N ARG A 185 -10.97 -8.19 -1.85
CA ARG A 185 -12.21 -8.80 -1.37
C ARG A 185 -12.80 -7.93 -0.26
N ALA A 186 -14.11 -7.78 -0.27
CA ALA A 186 -14.87 -7.02 0.70
C ALA A 186 -16.15 -7.77 1.06
N SER A 187 -16.49 -7.79 2.34
CA SER A 187 -17.80 -8.25 2.80
C SER A 187 -18.71 -7.04 2.97
N VAL A 188 -19.94 -7.10 2.46
CA VAL A 188 -20.88 -5.98 2.49
C VAL A 188 -22.23 -6.47 3.01
N ALA A 189 -22.66 -5.97 4.17
CA ALA A 189 -23.99 -6.27 4.70
C ALA A 189 -25.04 -5.46 3.93
N TRP A 190 -26.20 -6.06 3.72
CA TRP A 190 -27.37 -5.37 3.19
C TRP A 190 -28.44 -5.25 4.28
N ARG A 191 -28.66 -4.03 4.77
CA ARG A 191 -29.57 -3.77 5.88
C ARG A 191 -30.47 -2.59 5.54
N ASN A 192 -31.78 -2.78 5.67
CA ASN A 192 -32.78 -1.72 5.47
C ASN A 192 -32.64 -0.97 4.13
N GLY A 193 -32.28 -1.70 3.05
CA GLY A 193 -32.09 -1.12 1.72
C GLY A 193 -30.77 -0.37 1.50
N ALA A 194 -29.81 -0.48 2.43
CA ALA A 194 -28.49 0.13 2.33
C ALA A 194 -27.38 -0.91 2.44
N ALA A 195 -26.30 -0.67 1.69
CA ALA A 195 -25.06 -1.44 1.76
C ALA A 195 -24.10 -0.85 2.79
N GLU A 196 -23.51 -1.70 3.63
CA GLU A 196 -22.53 -1.31 4.64
C GLU A 196 -21.32 -2.26 4.56
N LEU A 197 -20.10 -1.71 4.52
CA LEU A 197 -18.88 -2.53 4.55
C LEU A 197 -18.76 -3.23 5.91
N VAL A 198 -18.60 -4.54 5.89
CA VAL A 198 -18.36 -5.36 7.08
C VAL A 198 -16.86 -5.61 7.21
N GLY A 199 -16.26 -5.05 8.25
CA GLY A 199 -14.82 -5.17 8.50
C GLY A 199 -13.98 -4.35 7.53
N ARG A 200 -12.81 -4.88 7.17
CA ARG A 200 -11.84 -4.23 6.28
C ARG A 200 -11.82 -4.86 4.90
N ILE A 201 -11.52 -4.05 3.90
CA ILE A 201 -11.14 -4.55 2.58
C ILE A 201 -9.78 -5.25 2.66
N ARG A 202 -9.63 -6.40 2.00
CA ARG A 202 -8.45 -7.26 2.11
C ARG A 202 -7.89 -7.60 0.75
N PRO A 203 -6.57 -7.87 0.64
CA PRO A 203 -6.04 -8.47 -0.56
C PRO A 203 -6.60 -9.89 -0.70
N THR A 204 -6.82 -10.34 -1.93
CA THR A 204 -7.30 -11.71 -2.19
C THR A 204 -6.52 -12.34 -3.33
N LYS A 205 -6.34 -13.67 -3.24
CA LYS A 205 -5.85 -14.49 -4.36
C LYS A 205 -6.99 -15.23 -5.07
N VAL A 206 -8.21 -15.10 -4.57
CA VAL A 206 -9.39 -15.76 -5.12
C VAL A 206 -9.73 -15.13 -6.46
N GLU A 207 -9.85 -15.96 -7.49
CA GLU A 207 -10.34 -15.58 -8.81
C GLU A 207 -11.70 -16.26 -9.06
N PRO A 208 -12.66 -15.57 -9.69
CA PRO A 208 -13.91 -16.18 -10.12
C PRO A 208 -13.62 -17.19 -11.24
N LYS A 209 -14.05 -18.45 -11.05
CA LYS A 209 -13.70 -19.57 -11.95
C LYS A 209 -14.34 -19.44 -13.33
N ASP A 210 -15.53 -18.88 -13.39
CA ASP A 210 -16.41 -18.89 -14.56
C ASP A 210 -16.23 -17.65 -15.44
N ARG A 211 -15.96 -16.48 -14.86
CA ARG A 211 -15.69 -15.25 -15.63
C ARG A 211 -14.67 -14.34 -14.94
N PRO A 212 -13.51 -14.07 -15.54
CA PRO A 212 -12.51 -13.18 -14.95
C PRO A 212 -13.08 -11.77 -14.75
N ILE A 213 -12.48 -11.05 -13.80
CA ILE A 213 -12.74 -9.62 -13.59
C ILE A 213 -12.04 -8.87 -14.73
N THR A 214 -12.83 -8.22 -15.57
CA THR A 214 -12.37 -7.42 -16.71
C THR A 214 -12.91 -6.01 -16.58
N LYS A 215 -12.03 -5.02 -16.65
CA LYS A 215 -12.38 -3.61 -16.68
C LYS A 215 -12.83 -3.19 -18.08
N GLN A 216 -13.64 -2.14 -18.12
CA GLN A 216 -14.04 -1.49 -19.34
C GLN A 216 -12.81 -0.92 -20.06
N ARG A 217 -12.67 -1.29 -21.33
CA ARG A 217 -11.63 -0.71 -22.19
C ARG A 217 -11.90 0.78 -22.40
N PRO A 218 -10.86 1.63 -22.38
CA PRO A 218 -11.03 3.05 -22.71
C PRO A 218 -11.64 3.21 -24.11
N PRO A 219 -12.60 4.12 -24.32
CA PRO A 219 -13.17 4.38 -25.64
C PRO A 219 -12.10 4.77 -26.66
N ALA A 220 -12.31 4.44 -27.94
CA ALA A 220 -11.37 4.74 -29.02
C ALA A 220 -11.00 6.25 -29.11
N ALA A 221 -11.97 7.13 -28.82
CA ALA A 221 -11.76 8.57 -28.77
C ALA A 221 -10.75 9.00 -27.67
N VAL A 222 -10.71 8.27 -26.56
CA VAL A 222 -9.73 8.51 -25.48
C VAL A 222 -8.37 7.96 -25.87
N THR A 223 -8.32 6.74 -26.44
CA THR A 223 -7.05 6.12 -26.87
C THR A 223 -6.38 6.85 -28.03
N GLY A 224 -7.15 7.57 -28.86
CA GLY A 224 -6.60 8.47 -29.89
C GLY A 224 -5.70 9.59 -29.34
N ARG A 225 -5.74 9.86 -28.02
CA ARG A 225 -4.87 10.83 -27.34
C ARG A 225 -3.59 10.22 -26.75
N LEU A 226 -3.31 8.95 -27.00
CA LEU A 226 -2.17 8.25 -26.39
C LEU A 226 -0.82 8.83 -26.81
N GLU A 227 -0.59 9.04 -28.10
CA GLU A 227 0.68 9.57 -28.62
C GLU A 227 1.03 10.96 -28.05
N PRO A 228 0.15 11.99 -28.09
CA PRO A 228 0.49 13.29 -27.53
C PRO A 228 0.75 13.24 -26.01
N VAL A 229 0.05 12.37 -25.28
CA VAL A 229 0.26 12.18 -23.82
C VAL A 229 1.63 11.56 -23.54
N LEU A 230 2.05 10.57 -24.33
CA LEU A 230 3.39 9.99 -24.21
C LEU A 230 4.48 11.00 -24.59
N ARG A 231 4.28 11.75 -25.69
CA ARG A 231 5.23 12.76 -26.14
C ARG A 231 5.44 13.84 -25.06
N GLN A 232 4.36 14.27 -24.41
CA GLN A 232 4.45 15.21 -23.28
C GLN A 232 5.22 14.60 -22.10
N ALA A 233 4.93 13.35 -21.70
CA ALA A 233 5.64 12.71 -20.60
C ALA A 233 7.15 12.57 -20.86
N PHE A 234 7.54 12.25 -22.10
CA PHE A 234 8.95 12.24 -22.50
C PHE A 234 9.58 13.64 -22.47
N ALA A 235 8.85 14.68 -22.90
CA ALA A 235 9.31 16.06 -22.79
C ALA A 235 9.51 16.50 -21.33
N ASP A 236 8.59 16.13 -20.43
CA ASP A 236 8.70 16.40 -18.99
C ASP A 236 9.96 15.73 -18.40
N CYS A 237 10.31 14.54 -18.88
CA CYS A 237 11.55 13.87 -18.51
C CYS A 237 12.80 14.64 -18.98
N LEU A 238 12.82 15.12 -20.22
CA LEU A 238 13.96 15.90 -20.74
C LEU A 238 14.13 17.24 -20.02
N ALA A 239 13.04 17.83 -19.53
CA ALA A 239 13.08 19.09 -18.80
C ALA A 239 13.83 18.99 -17.45
N ALA A 240 14.04 17.78 -16.94
CA ALA A 240 14.73 17.56 -15.67
C ALA A 240 16.24 17.85 -15.78
N ARG A 241 16.72 18.87 -15.08
CA ARG A 241 18.15 19.27 -15.10
C ARG A 241 19.05 18.46 -14.15
N ARG A 242 18.74 17.19 -13.91
CA ARG A 242 19.48 16.36 -12.95
C ARG A 242 19.61 14.91 -13.40
N SER A 243 20.62 14.24 -12.87
CA SER A 243 20.77 12.79 -12.91
C SER A 243 20.79 12.20 -11.48
N PRO A 244 20.07 11.10 -11.21
CA PRO A 244 19.20 10.36 -12.14
C PRO A 244 17.98 11.19 -12.58
N LEU A 245 17.34 10.79 -13.68
CA LEU A 245 16.07 11.35 -14.12
C LEU A 245 15.00 11.21 -13.01
N PRO A 246 13.99 12.09 -12.97
CA PRO A 246 12.91 11.99 -11.99
C PRO A 246 12.20 10.63 -12.01
N PRO A 247 11.50 10.28 -10.93
CA PRO A 247 10.63 9.11 -10.93
C PRO A 247 9.59 9.23 -12.03
N GLY A 248 9.25 8.10 -12.66
CA GLY A 248 8.31 8.06 -13.80
C GLY A 248 8.97 8.24 -15.16
N CYS A 249 10.26 8.60 -15.21
CA CYS A 249 11.06 8.64 -16.43
C CYS A 249 11.85 7.34 -16.65
N PRO A 250 12.29 7.04 -17.89
CA PRO A 250 13.16 5.90 -18.15
C PRO A 250 14.45 6.02 -17.31
N GLN A 251 14.58 5.21 -16.27
CA GLN A 251 15.78 5.22 -15.43
C GLN A 251 16.76 4.16 -15.92
N ASP A 252 18.04 4.54 -16.05
CA ASP A 252 19.12 3.60 -15.79
C ASP A 252 19.63 3.85 -14.39
N VAL A 253 19.78 2.77 -13.63
CA VAL A 253 20.52 2.79 -12.39
C VAL A 253 22.00 2.82 -12.78
N LEU A 254 22.49 3.93 -13.37
CA LEU A 254 23.94 4.16 -13.39
C LEU A 254 24.33 4.38 -11.92
N PRO A 255 24.87 3.37 -11.22
CA PRO A 255 24.96 3.42 -9.78
C PRO A 255 25.95 4.53 -9.42
N GLY A 256 25.47 5.50 -8.63
CA GLY A 256 26.32 6.57 -8.10
C GLY A 256 26.51 7.81 -8.97
N PHE A 257 25.98 7.85 -10.21
CA PHE A 257 26.06 9.08 -11.01
C PHE A 257 25.00 10.10 -10.55
N ARG A 258 25.45 11.14 -9.84
CA ARG A 258 24.61 12.27 -9.43
C ARG A 258 25.22 13.55 -9.97
N ALA A 259 24.55 14.15 -10.95
CA ALA A 259 24.96 15.41 -11.55
C ALA A 259 23.78 16.39 -11.56
N GLY A 260 24.07 17.64 -11.22
CA GLY A 260 23.18 18.77 -11.51
C GLY A 260 23.49 19.36 -12.88
N ASN A 261 22.56 20.14 -13.43
CA ASN A 261 22.69 20.83 -14.71
C ASN A 261 22.93 19.88 -15.90
N VAL A 262 22.20 18.77 -15.92
CA VAL A 262 22.25 17.82 -17.04
C VAL A 262 21.34 18.31 -18.16
N ASP A 263 21.87 18.33 -19.38
CA ASP A 263 21.12 18.54 -20.62
C ASP A 263 20.81 17.16 -21.22
N TRP A 264 19.53 16.79 -21.22
CA TRP A 264 19.05 15.54 -21.80
C TRP A 264 18.48 15.77 -23.19
N VAL A 265 18.81 14.88 -24.12
CA VAL A 265 18.30 14.91 -25.50
C VAL A 265 18.02 13.48 -25.97
N PHE A 266 16.86 13.23 -26.57
CA PHE A 266 16.62 11.95 -27.25
C PHE A 266 17.39 11.89 -28.57
N ASP A 267 18.04 10.75 -28.81
CA ASP A 267 18.59 10.37 -30.10
C ASP A 267 17.50 9.62 -30.89
N GLY A 268 16.70 10.39 -31.65
CA GLY A 268 15.53 9.90 -32.40
C GLY A 268 14.18 10.10 -31.69
N ASP A 269 13.10 9.58 -32.28
CA ASP A 269 11.75 9.62 -31.70
C ASP A 269 11.46 8.33 -30.91
N PRO A 270 11.30 8.38 -29.57
CA PRO A 270 11.01 7.20 -28.76
C PRO A 270 9.63 6.56 -29.05
N LEU A 271 8.78 7.21 -29.85
CA LEU A 271 7.46 6.70 -30.22
C LEU A 271 7.44 5.93 -31.54
N GLN A 272 8.52 5.98 -32.33
CA GLN A 272 8.57 5.48 -33.71
C GLN A 272 8.22 3.98 -33.84
N ASN A 273 8.64 3.14 -32.88
CA ASN A 273 8.45 1.68 -32.91
C ASN A 273 7.57 1.16 -31.78
N THR A 274 6.60 1.96 -31.34
CA THR A 274 5.78 1.61 -30.18
C THR A 274 4.75 0.51 -30.46
N ARG A 275 4.51 -0.33 -29.46
CA ARG A 275 3.46 -1.36 -29.44
C ARG A 275 2.57 -1.13 -28.24
N THR A 276 1.27 -1.04 -28.49
CA THR A 276 0.27 -0.78 -27.47
C THR A 276 -0.54 -2.03 -27.17
N THR A 277 -0.64 -2.40 -25.90
CA THR A 277 -1.53 -3.46 -25.41
C THR A 277 -2.39 -2.93 -24.28
N THR A 278 -3.64 -3.38 -24.19
CA THR A 278 -4.50 -3.06 -23.04
C THR A 278 -4.50 -4.25 -22.08
N ASP A 279 -4.24 -3.98 -20.81
CA ASP A 279 -4.41 -4.93 -19.74
C ASP A 279 -5.82 -4.75 -19.16
N ASP A 280 -6.73 -5.59 -19.66
CA ASP A 280 -8.15 -5.55 -19.29
C ASP A 280 -8.38 -5.96 -17.83
N ALA A 281 -7.44 -6.63 -17.16
CA ALA A 281 -7.61 -7.00 -15.75
C ALA A 281 -7.49 -5.76 -14.84
N TRP A 282 -6.61 -4.81 -15.20
CA TRP A 282 -6.34 -3.61 -14.40
C TRP A 282 -6.88 -2.32 -15.00
N GLY A 283 -7.34 -2.35 -16.26
CA GLY A 283 -7.81 -1.18 -16.99
C GLY A 283 -6.67 -0.21 -17.34
N VAL A 284 -5.47 -0.74 -17.61
CA VAL A 284 -4.29 0.05 -17.96
C VAL A 284 -3.84 -0.23 -19.39
N ILE A 285 -3.30 0.79 -20.05
CA ILE A 285 -2.67 0.67 -21.36
C ILE A 285 -1.16 0.56 -21.14
N ARG A 286 -0.55 -0.49 -21.71
CA ARG A 286 0.91 -0.67 -21.72
C ARG A 286 1.44 -0.31 -23.10
N VAL A 287 2.46 0.53 -23.15
CA VAL A 287 3.12 0.93 -24.40
C VAL A 287 4.58 0.55 -24.31
N LYS A 288 5.01 -0.37 -25.18
CA LYS A 288 6.41 -0.80 -25.27
C LYS A 288 7.08 -0.16 -26.44
N GLY A 289 8.33 0.25 -26.29
CA GLY A 289 9.12 0.83 -27.37
C GLY A 289 10.60 0.83 -27.01
N ASP A 290 11.40 1.48 -27.84
CA ASP A 290 12.84 1.67 -27.62
C ASP A 290 13.14 3.15 -27.45
N PHE A 291 14.19 3.46 -26.69
CA PHE A 291 14.66 4.81 -26.52
C PHE A 291 16.19 4.86 -26.52
N ALA A 292 16.72 5.99 -26.96
CA ALA A 292 18.12 6.37 -26.84
C ALA A 292 18.19 7.82 -26.39
N LEU A 293 18.94 8.08 -25.32
CA LEU A 293 18.99 9.36 -24.62
C LEU A 293 20.45 9.72 -24.37
N ASN A 294 20.83 10.93 -24.73
CA ASN A 294 22.15 11.48 -24.45
C ASN A 294 22.05 12.50 -23.31
N ALA A 295 23.00 12.41 -22.38
CA ALA A 295 23.17 13.31 -21.26
C ALA A 295 24.44 14.11 -21.48
N THR A 296 24.35 15.43 -21.46
CA THR A 296 25.52 16.31 -21.44
C THR A 296 25.58 16.98 -20.08
N TYR A 297 26.75 16.96 -19.44
CA TYR A 297 26.95 17.58 -18.13
C TYR A 297 28.36 18.13 -18.01
N ARG A 298 28.63 18.88 -16.93
CA ARG A 298 29.96 19.40 -16.62
C ARG A 298 30.41 18.86 -15.27
N ASP A 299 31.60 18.31 -15.21
CA ASP A 299 32.27 17.89 -13.97
C ASP A 299 33.52 18.75 -13.69
N LEU A 300 34.40 18.28 -12.79
CA LEU A 300 35.64 18.97 -12.45
C LEU A 300 36.67 19.01 -13.59
N PHE A 301 36.54 18.13 -14.59
CA PHE A 301 37.48 17.97 -15.69
C PHE A 301 36.98 18.53 -17.03
N GLY A 302 35.68 18.79 -17.15
CA GLY A 302 35.14 19.47 -18.31
C GLY A 302 33.73 19.06 -18.65
N LYS A 303 33.40 19.16 -19.94
CA LYS A 303 32.12 18.73 -20.50
C LYS A 303 32.19 17.24 -20.76
N GLU A 304 31.30 16.49 -20.14
CA GLU A 304 31.16 15.05 -20.29
C GLU A 304 29.85 14.71 -20.99
N THR A 305 29.84 13.56 -21.67
CA THR A 305 28.65 13.03 -22.33
C THR A 305 28.43 11.59 -21.92
N GLY A 306 27.19 11.26 -21.54
CA GLY A 306 26.74 9.90 -21.30
C GLY A 306 25.61 9.53 -22.26
N SER A 307 25.44 8.23 -22.53
CA SER A 307 24.32 7.71 -23.31
C SER A 307 23.56 6.66 -22.50
N LEU A 308 22.24 6.72 -22.56
CA LEU A 308 21.31 5.75 -22.00
C LEU A 308 20.43 5.22 -23.14
N ARG A 309 20.40 3.90 -23.34
CA ARG A 309 19.54 3.26 -24.34
C ARG A 309 18.91 1.99 -23.81
N GLY A 310 17.76 1.63 -24.36
CA GLY A 310 17.11 0.36 -24.05
C GLY A 310 15.66 0.32 -24.50
N ALA A 311 14.99 -0.79 -24.16
CA ALA A 311 13.55 -0.88 -24.26
C ALA A 311 12.91 -0.14 -23.08
N TYR A 312 11.70 0.38 -23.28
CA TYR A 312 10.86 0.91 -22.22
C TYR A 312 9.45 0.31 -22.25
N GLU A 313 8.80 0.37 -21.10
CA GLU A 313 7.37 0.14 -20.95
C GLU A 313 6.76 1.35 -20.23
N ALA A 314 5.87 2.05 -20.92
CA ALA A 314 5.04 3.10 -20.35
C ALA A 314 3.69 2.52 -19.91
N THR A 315 3.28 2.82 -18.69
CA THR A 315 1.95 2.51 -18.17
C THR A 315 1.09 3.75 -18.21
N VAL A 316 -0.02 3.66 -18.94
CA VAL A 316 -0.96 4.76 -19.16
C VAL A 316 -2.32 4.35 -18.61
N VAL A 317 -2.96 5.27 -17.91
CA VAL A 317 -4.25 5.04 -17.23
C VAL A 317 -5.27 6.07 -17.69
N THR A 318 -6.54 5.68 -17.66
CA THR A 318 -7.66 6.61 -17.87
C THR A 318 -7.92 7.40 -16.59
N VAL A 319 -8.01 8.72 -16.73
CA VAL A 319 -8.47 9.66 -15.71
C VAL A 319 -9.71 10.38 -16.23
N LYS A 320 -10.42 11.10 -15.36
CA LYS A 320 -11.71 11.76 -15.68
C LYS A 320 -11.69 12.51 -17.02
N ASP A 321 -10.59 13.22 -17.31
CA ASP A 321 -10.48 14.11 -18.46
C ASP A 321 -9.58 13.58 -19.60
N GLY A 322 -9.09 12.33 -19.51
CA GLY A 322 -8.30 11.70 -20.56
C GLY A 322 -7.34 10.61 -20.11
N LEU A 323 -6.11 10.68 -20.61
CA LEU A 323 -5.05 9.71 -20.31
C LEU A 323 -3.95 10.39 -19.50
N ARG A 324 -3.29 9.62 -18.63
CA ARG A 324 -2.08 10.03 -17.93
C ARG A 324 -1.04 8.92 -17.99
N VAL A 325 0.22 9.29 -18.29
CA VAL A 325 1.35 8.39 -18.10
C VAL A 325 1.65 8.31 -16.61
N VAL A 326 1.59 7.11 -16.05
CA VAL A 326 1.90 6.85 -14.64
C VAL A 326 3.40 6.70 -14.45
N GLN A 327 4.03 5.93 -15.35
CA GLN A 327 5.44 5.60 -15.26
C GLN A 327 5.93 5.14 -16.64
N ILE A 328 7.17 5.50 -16.95
CA ILE A 328 7.96 4.95 -18.04
C ILE A 328 9.14 4.22 -17.42
N SER A 329 9.09 2.89 -17.38
CA SER A 329 10.17 2.06 -16.84
C SER A 329 11.01 1.48 -17.97
N LYS A 330 12.32 1.33 -17.75
CA LYS A 330 13.16 0.49 -18.61
C LYS A 330 12.64 -0.95 -18.53
N ALA A 331 12.40 -1.58 -19.68
CA ALA A 331 11.81 -2.92 -19.79
C ALA A 331 12.87 -4.04 -19.79
#